data_AF-A0A1B6FMW8-F1
#
_entry.id   AF-A0A1B6FMW8-F1
#
_cell.length_a   1.000
_cell.length_b   1.000
_cell.length_c   1.000
_cell.angle_alpha   90.00
_cell.angle_beta   90.00
_cell.angle_gamma   90.00
#
_symmetry.space_group_name_H-M   'P 1'
#
loop_
_entity.id
_entity.type
_entity.pdbx_description
1 polymer ?
#
loop_
_entity_poly.entity_id
_entity_poly.type
_entity_poly.pdbx_seq_one_letter_code
_entity_poly.pdbx_strand_id
1 'polypeptide(L)'
;LLSPVLFHEALQHVPDGAIVLEVAPHCLLQAILKRSLGPNCTNIGLVKRLHPDNLTFILTNLGKAFNAGAQPKFQNLYPPVKFPVARTTPMLASMIEWDHSNEWSVADFSGKGGGRSGESVIEIDLSKEADAFLAGHAIDGRVLFPATGYMTLVWKT
;
A
#
# COMPACT_ATOMS: atom_id res chain seq x y z
N LEU A 1 -44.13 -2.77 -19.89
CA LEU A 1 -43.34 -1.54 -19.66
C LEU A 1 -44.27 -0.35 -19.35
N LEU A 2 -45.14 -0.47 -18.34
CA LEU A 2 -46.12 0.59 -18.00
C LEU A 2 -45.94 1.14 -16.57
N SER A 3 -45.10 0.49 -15.77
CA SER A 3 -44.81 0.92 -14.40
C SER A 3 -43.67 1.95 -14.37
N PRO A 4 -43.68 2.89 -13.41
CA PRO A 4 -42.58 3.83 -13.23
C PRO A 4 -41.29 3.11 -12.81
N VAL A 5 -40.15 3.66 -13.23
CA VAL A 5 -38.83 3.17 -12.82
C VAL A 5 -38.40 3.90 -11.55
N LEU A 6 -38.34 3.18 -10.43
CA LEU A 6 -37.94 3.69 -9.11
C LEU A 6 -36.41 3.69 -8.95
N PHE A 7 -35.72 4.47 -9.79
CA PHE A 7 -34.26 4.45 -9.87
C PHE A 7 -33.58 5.02 -8.62
N HIS A 8 -34.11 6.11 -8.07
CA HIS A 8 -33.50 6.77 -6.91
C HIS A 8 -33.62 5.94 -5.64
N GLU A 9 -34.75 5.27 -5.45
CA GLU A 9 -35.03 4.36 -4.35
C GLU A 9 -34.05 3.18 -4.38
N ALA A 10 -33.76 2.64 -5.57
CA ALA A 10 -32.76 1.59 -5.72
C ALA A 10 -31.34 2.08 -5.37
N LEU A 11 -30.98 3.32 -5.72
CA LEU A 11 -29.67 3.90 -5.39
C LEU A 11 -29.45 4.06 -3.88
N GLN A 12 -30.51 4.18 -3.06
CA GLN A 12 -30.38 4.24 -1.60
C GLN A 12 -29.79 2.98 -0.98
N HIS A 13 -29.79 1.86 -1.71
CA HIS A 13 -29.23 0.59 -1.26
C HIS A 13 -27.78 0.37 -1.69
N VAL A 14 -27.19 1.29 -2.48
CA VAL A 14 -25.79 1.20 -2.87
C VAL A 14 -24.91 1.62 -1.68
N PRO A 15 -23.93 0.79 -1.28
CA PRO A 15 -23.09 1.10 -0.13
C PRO A 15 -22.16 2.29 -0.41
N ASP A 16 -21.74 2.97 0.65
CA ASP A 16 -20.74 4.03 0.54
C ASP A 16 -19.39 3.48 0.06
N GLY A 17 -18.64 4.27 -0.70
CA GLY A 17 -17.37 3.83 -1.30
C GLY A 17 -17.50 2.83 -2.46
N ALA A 18 -18.71 2.60 -2.98
CA ALA A 18 -18.92 1.66 -4.09
C ALA A 18 -18.29 2.13 -5.41
N ILE A 19 -17.87 1.17 -6.24
CA ILE A 19 -17.50 1.39 -7.64
C ILE A 19 -18.72 1.09 -8.50
N VAL A 20 -19.26 2.10 -9.19
CA VAL A 20 -20.48 1.96 -10.01
C VAL A 20 -20.14 2.09 -11.48
N LEU A 21 -20.47 1.05 -12.24
CA LEU A 21 -20.24 0.99 -13.69
C LEU A 21 -21.55 1.25 -14.45
N GLU A 22 -21.56 2.28 -15.29
CA GLU A 22 -22.68 2.55 -16.20
C GLU A 22 -22.54 1.75 -17.50
N VAL A 23 -23.34 0.69 -17.63
CA VAL A 23 -23.39 -0.19 -18.81
C VAL A 23 -24.45 0.32 -19.79
N ALA A 24 -24.04 1.23 -20.67
CA ALA A 24 -24.91 1.82 -21.69
C ALA A 24 -24.08 2.21 -22.93
N PRO A 25 -24.70 2.35 -24.12
CA PRO A 25 -24.02 2.84 -25.32
C PRO A 25 -23.61 4.32 -25.22
N HIS A 26 -24.07 5.01 -24.17
CA HIS A 26 -23.63 6.34 -23.78
C HIS A 26 -23.88 6.54 -22.29
N CYS A 27 -22.90 7.11 -21.58
CA CYS A 27 -23.00 7.34 -20.14
C CYS A 27 -23.83 8.58 -19.78
N LEU A 28 -25.15 8.46 -19.83
CA LEU A 28 -26.12 9.51 -19.56
C LEU A 28 -26.35 9.74 -18.06
N LEU A 29 -26.22 8.70 -17.25
CA LEU A 29 -26.59 8.73 -15.83
C LEU A 29 -25.48 9.28 -14.93
N GLN A 30 -24.30 9.59 -15.48
CA GLN A 30 -23.13 10.07 -14.73
C GLN A 30 -23.46 11.23 -13.77
N ALA A 31 -24.23 12.22 -14.20
CA ALA A 31 -24.60 13.35 -13.34
C ALA A 31 -25.54 12.93 -12.20
N ILE A 32 -26.49 12.03 -12.48
CA ILE A 32 -27.46 11.53 -11.50
C ILE A 32 -26.76 10.63 -10.47
N LEU A 33 -25.90 9.73 -10.93
CA LEU A 33 -25.12 8.83 -10.07
C LEU A 33 -24.20 9.62 -9.14
N LYS A 34 -23.43 10.58 -9.66
CA LYS A 34 -22.55 11.44 -8.84
C LYS A 34 -23.31 12.23 -7.77
N ARG A 35 -24.50 12.75 -8.10
CA ARG A 35 -25.32 13.49 -7.15
C ARG A 35 -25.95 12.60 -6.09
N SER A 36 -26.37 11.38 -6.46
CA SER A 36 -27.14 10.50 -5.56
C SER A 36 -26.27 9.64 -4.65
N LEU A 37 -25.09 9.22 -5.13
CA LEU A 37 -24.21 8.28 -4.42
C LEU A 37 -23.12 8.95 -3.57
N GLY A 38 -22.99 10.28 -3.66
CA GLY A 38 -22.00 11.05 -2.90
C GLY A 38 -20.57 10.96 -3.43
N PRO A 39 -19.62 11.62 -2.75
CA PRO A 39 -18.25 11.82 -3.23
C PRO A 39 -17.34 10.60 -3.05
N ASN A 40 -17.65 9.70 -2.12
CA ASN A 40 -16.83 8.51 -1.84
C ASN A 40 -17.04 7.41 -2.90
N CYS A 41 -18.18 7.40 -3.60
CA CYS A 41 -18.44 6.44 -4.66
C CYS A 41 -17.70 6.80 -5.96
N THR A 42 -17.07 5.81 -6.57
CA THR A 42 -16.39 5.96 -7.86
C THR A 42 -17.33 5.60 -9.01
N ASN A 43 -17.82 6.62 -9.72
CA ASN A 43 -18.74 6.46 -10.85
C ASN A 43 -17.97 6.41 -12.18
N ILE A 44 -18.12 5.31 -12.93
CA ILE A 44 -17.38 5.04 -14.15
C ILE A 44 -18.34 4.73 -15.30
N GLY A 45 -18.21 5.49 -16.38
CA GLY A 45 -18.95 5.25 -17.61
C GLY A 45 -18.16 4.40 -18.61
N LEU A 46 -18.80 3.40 -19.23
CA LEU A 46 -18.10 2.50 -20.17
C LEU A 46 -18.02 3.00 -21.61
N VAL A 47 -19.04 3.72 -22.13
CA VAL A 47 -19.09 4.12 -23.56
C VAL A 47 -19.48 5.58 -23.73
N LYS A 48 -18.85 6.29 -24.67
CA LYS A 48 -19.18 7.68 -24.96
C LYS A 48 -19.63 7.84 -26.41
N ARG A 49 -20.87 8.28 -26.58
CA ARG A 49 -21.42 8.60 -27.91
C ARG A 49 -20.54 9.64 -28.59
N LEU A 50 -20.31 9.46 -29.90
CA LEU A 50 -19.45 10.33 -30.72
C LEU A 50 -17.98 10.36 -30.28
N HIS A 51 -17.55 9.43 -29.40
CA HIS A 51 -16.11 9.26 -29.15
C HIS A 51 -15.45 8.61 -30.37
N PRO A 52 -14.31 9.13 -30.85
CA PRO A 52 -13.65 8.63 -32.06
C PRO A 52 -13.19 7.18 -31.93
N ASP A 53 -12.84 6.75 -30.72
CA ASP A 53 -12.44 5.38 -30.44
C ASP A 53 -13.03 4.89 -29.11
N ASN A 54 -14.15 4.18 -29.17
CA ASN A 54 -14.79 3.65 -27.96
C ASN A 54 -14.03 2.45 -27.35
N LEU A 55 -13.16 1.76 -28.11
CA LEU A 55 -12.36 0.68 -27.56
C LEU A 55 -11.35 1.23 -26.54
N THR A 56 -10.60 2.26 -26.94
CA THR A 56 -9.67 2.95 -26.02
C THR A 56 -10.41 3.59 -24.85
N PHE A 57 -11.62 4.14 -25.08
CA PHE A 57 -12.44 4.71 -24.02
C PHE A 57 -12.86 3.66 -22.98
N ILE A 58 -13.31 2.47 -23.41
CA ILE A 58 -13.66 1.36 -22.52
C ILE A 58 -12.42 0.91 -21.73
N LEU A 59 -11.31 0.64 -22.41
CA LEU A 59 -10.07 0.16 -21.76
C LEU A 59 -9.54 1.17 -20.73
N THR A 60 -9.60 2.47 -21.05
CA THR A 60 -9.24 3.54 -20.12
C THR A 60 -10.12 3.51 -18.86
N ASN A 61 -11.43 3.34 -19.01
CA ASN A 61 -12.35 3.32 -17.88
C ASN A 61 -12.28 2.01 -17.07
N LEU A 62 -11.94 0.88 -17.69
CA LEU A 62 -11.59 -0.34 -16.96
C LEU A 62 -10.29 -0.16 -16.16
N GLY A 63 -9.30 0.56 -16.70
CA GLY A 63 -8.10 0.95 -15.94
C GLY A 63 -8.44 1.83 -14.73
N LYS A 64 -9.39 2.77 -14.87
CA LYS A 64 -9.90 3.53 -13.71
C LYS A 64 -10.57 2.64 -12.67
N ALA A 65 -11.33 1.63 -13.12
CA ALA A 65 -11.94 0.67 -12.21
C ALA A 65 -10.87 -0.12 -11.44
N PHE A 66 -9.80 -0.55 -12.12
CA PHE A 66 -8.65 -1.21 -11.49
C PHE A 66 -7.98 -0.30 -10.43
N ASN A 67 -7.72 0.96 -10.77
CA ASN A 67 -7.13 1.93 -9.82
C ASN A 67 -8.05 2.22 -8.62
N ALA A 68 -9.36 2.08 -8.79
CA ALA A 68 -10.33 2.22 -7.69
C ALA A 68 -10.43 0.95 -6.80
N GLY A 69 -9.69 -0.12 -7.14
CA GLY A 69 -9.65 -1.37 -6.38
C GLY A 69 -10.45 -2.53 -6.98
N ALA A 70 -11.11 -2.33 -8.13
CA ALA A 70 -11.73 -3.44 -8.85
C ALA A 70 -10.65 -4.38 -9.45
N GLN A 71 -11.03 -5.62 -9.75
CA GLN A 71 -10.12 -6.63 -10.31
C GLN A 71 -10.63 -7.19 -11.65
N PRO A 72 -10.72 -6.37 -12.71
CA PRO A 72 -11.16 -6.83 -14.03
C PRO A 72 -10.20 -7.88 -14.61
N LYS A 73 -10.77 -8.97 -15.15
CA LYS A 73 -10.01 -10.05 -15.80
C LYS A 73 -9.71 -9.72 -17.27
N PHE A 74 -8.74 -8.85 -17.51
CA PHE A 74 -8.39 -8.38 -18.86
C PHE A 74 -8.02 -9.49 -19.85
N GLN A 75 -7.52 -10.63 -19.37
CA GLN A 75 -7.21 -11.81 -20.19
C GLN A 75 -8.42 -12.36 -20.98
N ASN A 76 -9.65 -12.05 -20.55
CA ASN A 76 -10.86 -12.48 -21.24
C ASN A 76 -11.22 -11.58 -22.43
N LEU A 77 -10.53 -10.45 -22.62
CA LEU A 77 -10.80 -9.50 -23.70
C LEU A 77 -10.06 -9.83 -25.00
N TYR A 78 -9.10 -10.76 -24.95
CA TYR A 78 -8.28 -11.14 -26.09
C TYR A 78 -8.04 -12.65 -26.10
N PRO A 79 -7.60 -13.24 -27.23
CA PRO A 79 -7.34 -14.67 -27.31
C PRO A 79 -6.35 -15.17 -26.25
N PRO A 80 -6.50 -16.40 -25.73
CA PRO A 80 -5.60 -16.93 -24.71
C PRO A 80 -4.13 -16.94 -25.17
N VAL A 81 -3.23 -16.52 -24.27
CA VAL A 81 -1.78 -16.57 -24.47
C VAL A 81 -1.29 -18.02 -24.37
N LYS A 82 -0.39 -18.42 -25.26
CA LYS A 82 0.27 -19.74 -25.21
C LYS A 82 1.52 -19.66 -24.34
N PHE A 83 1.66 -20.59 -23.41
CA PHE A 83 2.83 -20.74 -22.55
C PHE A 83 3.63 -21.99 -22.93
N PRO A 84 4.97 -22.03 -22.69
CA PRO A 84 5.79 -20.98 -22.06
C PRO A 84 5.98 -19.74 -22.95
N VAL A 85 6.38 -18.63 -22.34
CA VAL A 85 6.69 -17.38 -23.06
C VAL A 85 7.96 -17.51 -23.91
N ALA A 86 8.15 -16.60 -24.87
CA ALA A 86 9.32 -16.60 -25.74
C ALA A 86 10.62 -16.29 -24.96
N ARG A 87 11.77 -16.77 -25.46
CA ARG A 87 13.09 -16.56 -24.83
C ARG A 87 13.50 -15.09 -24.68
N THR A 88 12.91 -14.20 -25.46
CA THR A 88 13.20 -12.76 -25.46
C THR A 88 12.19 -11.93 -24.64
N THR A 89 11.27 -12.59 -23.93
CA THR A 89 10.33 -11.89 -23.04
C THR A 89 11.11 -11.21 -21.90
N PRO A 90 10.94 -9.89 -21.69
CA PRO A 90 11.64 -9.15 -20.63
C PRO A 90 11.38 -9.72 -19.23
N MET A 91 12.39 -9.60 -18.35
CA MET A 91 12.27 -9.97 -16.95
C MET A 91 11.40 -8.95 -16.19
N LEU A 92 10.52 -9.43 -15.30
CA LEU A 92 9.68 -8.57 -14.46
C LEU A 92 10.37 -8.15 -13.15
N ALA A 93 11.35 -8.92 -12.68
CA ALA A 93 11.94 -8.75 -11.34
C ALA A 93 12.54 -7.36 -11.12
N SER A 94 13.17 -6.77 -12.14
CA SER A 94 13.79 -5.45 -12.04
C SER A 94 12.81 -4.28 -12.20
N MET A 95 11.53 -4.54 -12.51
CA MET A 95 10.48 -3.51 -12.63
C MET A 95 9.65 -3.36 -11.35
N ILE A 96 9.81 -4.29 -10.40
CA ILE A 96 9.09 -4.27 -9.14
C ILE A 96 10.00 -3.64 -8.10
N GLU A 97 9.57 -2.49 -7.59
CA GLU A 97 10.27 -1.75 -6.54
C GLU A 97 9.47 -1.82 -5.24
N TRP A 98 10.19 -1.79 -4.12
CA TRP A 98 9.62 -1.76 -2.78
C TRP A 98 10.06 -0.48 -2.09
N ASP A 99 9.28 -0.05 -1.11
CA ASP A 99 9.69 1.02 -0.21
C ASP A 99 10.77 0.50 0.76
N HIS A 100 12.03 0.74 0.41
CA HIS A 100 13.20 0.40 1.22
C HIS A 100 13.63 1.54 2.16
N SER A 101 12.74 2.49 2.48
CA SER A 101 13.06 3.60 3.40
C SER A 101 13.41 3.14 4.83
N ASN A 102 12.91 1.98 5.24
CA ASN A 102 13.21 1.40 6.54
C ASN A 102 14.38 0.43 6.45
N GLU A 103 15.46 0.75 7.16
CA GLU A 103 16.65 -0.10 7.26
C GLU A 103 16.54 -1.10 8.42
N TRP A 104 17.20 -2.24 8.25
CA TRP A 104 17.24 -3.30 9.24
C TRP A 104 18.68 -3.55 9.67
N SER A 105 18.87 -3.86 10.96
CA SER A 105 20.19 -4.23 11.47
C SER A 105 20.65 -5.52 10.80
N VAL A 106 21.79 -5.46 10.11
CA VAL A 106 22.46 -6.60 9.51
C VAL A 106 23.68 -6.97 10.34
N ALA A 107 24.03 -8.26 10.34
CA ALA A 107 25.21 -8.73 11.07
C ALA A 107 26.47 -8.05 10.53
N ASP A 108 27.16 -7.30 11.40
CA ASP A 108 28.46 -6.71 11.08
C ASP A 108 29.59 -7.64 11.55
N PHE A 109 30.47 -7.97 10.61
CA PHE A 109 31.66 -8.80 10.83
C PHE A 109 32.96 -8.00 10.82
N SER A 110 32.90 -6.67 10.61
CA SER A 110 34.05 -5.79 10.44
C SER A 110 34.99 -5.72 11.67
N GLY A 111 34.58 -6.26 12.83
CA GLY A 111 35.37 -6.29 14.06
C GLY A 111 35.46 -7.62 14.80
N LYS A 112 34.97 -8.74 14.24
CA LYS A 112 34.83 -10.04 14.96
C LYS A 112 35.77 -11.15 14.46
N GLY A 113 36.98 -10.78 14.06
CA GLY A 113 38.08 -11.73 13.90
C GLY A 113 38.73 -12.06 15.24
N GLY A 114 38.12 -12.94 16.04
CA GLY A 114 38.75 -13.53 17.24
C GLY A 114 38.09 -13.10 18.55
N GLY A 115 37.72 -14.08 19.38
CA GLY A 115 37.19 -13.84 20.72
C GLY A 115 38.20 -13.11 21.59
N ARG A 116 37.97 -11.83 21.87
CA ARG A 116 38.69 -11.10 22.91
C ARG A 116 38.17 -11.57 24.26
N SER A 117 38.95 -12.39 24.96
CA SER A 117 38.69 -12.74 26.35
C SER A 117 39.21 -11.60 27.24
N GLY A 118 38.42 -11.17 28.24
CA GLY A 118 38.79 -10.11 29.19
C GLY A 118 38.28 -8.71 28.86
N GLU A 119 37.48 -8.54 27.80
CA GLU A 119 36.82 -7.27 27.43
C GLU A 119 35.31 -7.50 27.31
N SER A 120 34.51 -6.58 27.84
CA SER A 120 33.06 -6.54 27.66
C SER A 120 32.63 -5.13 27.28
N VAL A 121 32.08 -4.98 26.07
CA VAL A 121 31.54 -3.72 25.57
C VAL A 121 30.03 -3.78 25.65
N ILE A 122 29.44 -2.87 26.41
CA ILE A 122 27.99 -2.79 26.61
C ILE A 122 27.52 -1.49 25.96
N GLU A 123 26.75 -1.64 24.88
CA GLU A 123 26.11 -0.52 24.19
C GLU A 123 24.77 -0.22 24.86
N ILE A 124 24.55 1.04 25.22
CA ILE A 124 23.33 1.52 25.86
C ILE A 124 22.64 2.47 24.89
N ASP A 125 21.36 2.21 24.61
CA ASP A 125 20.58 2.98 23.67
C ASP A 125 19.23 3.33 24.27
N LEU A 126 19.05 4.59 24.66
CA LEU A 126 17.83 5.09 25.30
C LEU A 126 16.57 4.99 24.41
N SER A 127 16.72 4.78 23.10
CA SER A 127 15.59 4.52 22.21
C SER A 127 15.02 3.10 22.39
N LYS A 128 15.82 2.17 22.92
CA LYS A 128 15.39 0.80 23.19
C LYS A 128 14.67 0.74 24.53
N GLU A 129 13.52 0.07 24.55
CA GLU A 129 12.69 -0.10 25.76
C GLU A 129 13.48 -0.67 26.96
N ALA A 130 14.45 -1.55 26.70
CA ALA A 130 15.30 -2.16 27.71
C ALA A 130 16.17 -1.15 28.49
N ASP A 131 16.60 -0.05 27.85
CA ASP A 131 17.50 0.95 28.42
C ASP A 131 16.78 2.27 28.72
N ALA A 132 15.54 2.44 28.24
CA ALA A 132 14.77 3.68 28.37
C ALA A 132 14.62 4.16 29.82
N PHE A 133 14.60 3.25 30.80
CA PHE A 133 14.52 3.60 32.22
C PHE A 133 15.71 4.45 32.71
N LEU A 134 16.86 4.37 32.04
CA LEU A 134 18.05 5.16 32.38
C LEU A 134 17.83 6.66 32.15
N ALA A 135 16.88 7.04 31.29
CA ALA A 135 16.49 8.44 31.09
C ALA A 135 15.95 9.10 32.37
N GLY A 136 15.49 8.31 33.36
CA GLY A 136 15.04 8.80 34.66
C GLY A 136 16.16 9.35 35.56
N HIS A 137 17.43 9.01 35.29
CA HIS A 137 18.57 9.53 36.05
C HIS A 137 19.09 10.84 35.42
N ALA A 138 18.32 11.92 35.62
CA ALA A 138 18.64 13.25 35.12
C ALA A 138 19.18 14.15 36.25
N ILE A 139 20.38 14.69 36.06
CA ILE A 139 21.02 15.65 36.97
C ILE A 139 21.33 16.92 36.17
N ASP A 140 20.85 18.07 36.65
CA ASP A 140 20.95 19.37 35.97
C ASP A 140 20.46 19.32 34.51
N GLY A 141 19.36 18.60 34.24
CA GLY A 141 18.76 18.47 32.92
C GLY A 141 19.51 17.55 31.94
N ARG A 142 20.58 16.88 32.39
CA ARG A 142 21.35 15.92 31.59
C ARG A 142 21.08 14.50 32.09
N VAL A 143 20.82 13.58 31.16
CA VAL A 143 20.75 12.14 31.47
C VAL A 143 22.18 11.64 31.65
N LEU A 144 22.59 11.45 32.90
CA LEU A 144 23.90 10.89 33.21
C LEU A 144 23.73 9.39 33.46
N PHE A 145 24.67 8.57 33.01
CA PHE A 145 24.63 7.17 33.39
C PHE A 145 24.84 7.04 34.91
N PRO A 146 23.99 6.29 35.65
CA PRO A 146 24.11 6.21 37.10
C PRO A 146 25.47 5.65 37.54
N ALA A 147 26.10 6.27 38.54
CA ALA A 147 27.36 5.76 39.10
C ALA A 147 27.22 4.32 39.63
N THR A 148 26.06 3.99 40.21
CA THR A 148 25.70 2.62 40.62
C THR A 148 25.51 1.68 39.43
N GLY A 149 25.16 2.22 38.26
CA GLY A 149 25.06 1.46 37.01
C GLY A 149 26.39 0.81 36.65
N TYR A 150 27.52 1.51 36.80
CA TYR A 150 28.85 0.93 36.52
C TYR A 150 29.14 -0.30 37.39
N MET A 151 28.76 -0.26 38.66
CA MET A 151 28.92 -1.41 39.58
C MET A 151 28.09 -2.61 39.11
N THR A 152 26.86 -2.36 38.65
CA THR A 152 25.97 -3.40 38.12
C THR A 152 26.51 -4.00 36.82
N LEU A 153 27.08 -3.18 35.93
CA LEU A 153 27.68 -3.65 34.68
C LEU A 153 28.88 -4.55 34.97
N VAL A 154 29.80 -4.13 35.85
CA VAL A 154 30.98 -4.92 36.25
C VAL A 154 30.57 -6.23 36.93
N TRP A 155 29.54 -6.22 37.78
CA TRP A 155 29.08 -7.45 38.44
C TRP A 155 28.40 -8.45 37.49
N LYS A 156 27.78 -7.97 36.40
CA LYS A 156 27.06 -8.83 35.45
C LYS A 156 28.01 -9.59 34.50
N THR A 157 29.21 -9.06 34.28
CA THR A 157 30.31 -9.65 33.50
C THR A 157 31.22 -10.52 34.35
#